data_AF-A0A521YQ49-F1
#
_entry.id   AF-A0A521YQ49-F1
#
_cell.length_a   1.000
_cell.length_b   1.000
_cell.length_c   1.000
_cell.angle_alpha   90.00
_cell.angle_beta   90.00
_cell.angle_gamma   90.00
#
_symmetry.space_group_name_H-M   'P 1'
#
loop_
_entity.id
_entity.type
_entity.pdbx_description
1 polymer ?
#
loop_
_entity_poly.entity_id
_entity_poly.type
_entity_poly.pdbx_seq_one_letter_code
_entity_poly.pdbx_strand_id
1 'polypeptide(L)'
;MQSRGDLQECLGVLPPWMEIPAELRAQLPRLWDGLLGHVAVMPGVIEDLSRAPGSRIQGFGFTVVLPTAWADAYAAAPSPFIAWQVYRSLLEGRLRLPDEHEIGRANAGEGLSMMVLHYAQLERDLSQPYTHNLLHAALEIFRIVHGGYRIRRFWQEGAGEDLPFLQSMGYLQQSDYAGHPIEGMHPDERPTLWGLTREQARQQLPGTDVRMIFEHHPPRFGFTPTQRRLLGRAIFDDSDELLMRELGLTAHGIKKQWRGIYDRVEDHDPGFFGDAAADADEGRRGREKRRQILAYVRQRLEEVRPWNPA
;
A
#
# COMPACT_ATOMS: atom_id res chain seq x y z
N MET A 1 -12.13 -0.98 -5.59
CA MET A 1 -12.17 -0.80 -7.06
C MET A 1 -12.67 -2.08 -7.71
N GLN A 2 -13.92 -2.04 -8.16
CA GLN A 2 -14.72 -3.15 -8.66
C GLN A 2 -14.97 -3.03 -10.17
N SER A 3 -14.70 -1.87 -10.79
CA SER A 3 -14.98 -1.66 -12.22
C SER A 3 -14.07 -0.64 -12.91
N ARG A 4 -14.12 -0.62 -14.25
CA ARG A 4 -13.49 0.43 -15.08
C ARG A 4 -14.15 1.81 -14.90
N GLY A 5 -15.39 1.87 -14.39
CA GLY A 5 -16.06 3.12 -14.05
C GLY A 5 -15.38 3.82 -12.87
N ASP A 6 -14.93 3.04 -11.89
CA ASP A 6 -14.22 3.53 -10.71
C ASP A 6 -12.91 4.24 -11.08
N LEU A 7 -12.21 3.77 -12.12
CA LEU A 7 -10.98 4.39 -12.61
C LEU A 7 -11.21 5.80 -13.16
N GLN A 8 -12.38 6.07 -13.74
CA GLN A 8 -12.74 7.41 -14.21
C GLN A 8 -13.07 8.33 -13.05
N GLU A 9 -13.82 7.83 -12.04
CA GLU A 9 -14.04 8.56 -10.79
C GLU A 9 -12.70 8.91 -10.12
N CYS A 10 -11.76 7.96 -10.02
CA CYS A 10 -10.41 8.16 -9.49
C CYS A 10 -9.63 9.26 -10.21
N LEU A 11 -9.76 9.37 -11.53
CA LEU A 11 -9.09 10.41 -12.31
C LEU A 11 -9.57 11.82 -11.90
N GLY A 12 -10.86 11.94 -11.55
CA GLY A 12 -11.47 13.17 -11.06
C GLY A 12 -10.97 13.62 -9.68
N VAL A 13 -10.36 12.73 -8.90
CA VAL A 13 -9.85 13.01 -7.54
C VAL A 13 -8.39 13.50 -7.57
N LEU A 14 -7.66 13.35 -8.68
CA LEU A 14 -6.23 13.66 -8.71
C LEU A 14 -5.93 15.13 -8.33
N PRO A 15 -4.88 15.39 -7.52
CA PRO A 15 -4.49 16.74 -7.15
C PRO A 15 -4.21 17.64 -8.37
N PRO A 16 -4.76 18.87 -8.43
CA PRO A 16 -4.52 19.79 -9.54
C PRO A 16 -3.06 20.19 -9.73
N TRP A 17 -2.31 20.33 -8.63
CA TRP A 17 -0.90 20.77 -8.65
C TRP A 17 0.04 19.82 -9.38
N MET A 18 -0.38 18.58 -9.62
CA MET A 18 0.44 17.60 -10.34
C MET A 18 0.69 18.00 -11.80
N GLU A 19 -0.12 18.90 -12.37
CA GLU A 19 0.00 19.39 -13.76
C GLU A 19 0.24 18.28 -14.79
N ILE A 20 -0.48 17.15 -14.62
CA ILE A 20 -0.31 15.99 -15.49
C ILE A 20 -0.63 16.38 -16.93
N PRO A 21 0.30 16.24 -17.89
CA PRO A 21 0.06 16.58 -19.29
C PRO A 21 -1.20 15.89 -19.84
N ALA A 22 -2.00 16.60 -20.64
CA ALA A 22 -3.31 16.14 -21.06
C ALA A 22 -3.27 14.78 -21.78
N GLU A 23 -2.26 14.57 -22.63
CA GLU A 23 -2.04 13.33 -23.38
C GLU A 23 -1.71 12.14 -22.45
N LEU A 24 -1.01 12.42 -21.35
CA LEU A 24 -0.69 11.44 -20.32
C LEU A 24 -1.92 11.16 -19.45
N ARG A 25 -2.62 12.21 -19.03
CA ARG A 25 -3.84 12.13 -18.21
C ARG A 25 -4.90 11.26 -18.88
N ALA A 26 -5.08 11.37 -20.20
CA ALA A 26 -6.01 10.55 -20.98
C ALA A 26 -5.66 9.05 -20.99
N GLN A 27 -4.39 8.68 -20.78
CA GLN A 27 -3.93 7.29 -20.78
C GLN A 27 -3.95 6.64 -19.39
N LEU A 28 -4.05 7.43 -18.31
CA LEU A 28 -3.99 6.92 -16.94
C LEU A 28 -5.02 5.83 -16.63
N PRO A 29 -6.30 5.92 -17.02
CA PRO A 29 -7.26 4.86 -16.72
C PRO A 29 -6.83 3.51 -17.31
N ARG A 30 -6.26 3.49 -18.52
CA ARG A 30 -5.77 2.26 -19.15
C ARG A 30 -4.49 1.76 -18.48
N LEU A 31 -3.59 2.67 -18.13
CA LEU A 31 -2.37 2.33 -17.40
C LEU A 31 -2.70 1.71 -16.06
N TRP A 32 -3.55 2.37 -15.27
CA TRP A 32 -3.98 1.89 -13.97
C TRP A 32 -4.65 0.52 -14.07
N ASP A 33 -5.57 0.32 -15.01
CA ASP A 33 -6.21 -0.99 -15.25
C ASP A 33 -5.18 -2.12 -15.43
N GLY A 34 -4.12 -1.87 -16.22
CA GLY A 34 -3.02 -2.83 -16.40
C GLY A 34 -2.09 -2.99 -15.19
N LEU A 35 -2.09 -2.04 -14.26
CA LEU A 35 -1.32 -2.08 -13.03
C LEU A 35 -2.10 -2.70 -11.86
N LEU A 36 -3.42 -2.79 -11.95
CA LEU A 36 -4.23 -3.43 -10.91
C LEU A 36 -3.87 -4.91 -10.76
N GLY A 37 -3.63 -5.32 -9.52
CA GLY A 37 -3.17 -6.65 -9.19
C GLY A 37 -1.66 -6.87 -9.37
N HIS A 38 -0.93 -5.89 -9.91
CA HIS A 38 0.54 -5.95 -9.91
C HIS A 38 1.06 -5.83 -8.48
N VAL A 39 1.95 -6.74 -8.06
CA VAL A 39 2.43 -6.85 -6.67
C VAL A 39 3.19 -5.61 -6.16
N ALA A 40 3.83 -4.87 -7.07
CA ALA A 40 4.49 -3.60 -6.76
C ALA A 40 3.54 -2.40 -6.64
N VAL A 41 2.22 -2.59 -6.81
CA VAL A 41 1.24 -1.50 -6.87
C VAL A 41 0.25 -1.67 -5.73
N MET A 42 0.03 -0.56 -5.02
CA MET A 42 -0.77 -0.49 -3.80
C MET A 42 -1.80 0.63 -3.95
N PRO A 43 -2.89 0.38 -4.69
CA PRO A 43 -3.96 1.35 -4.83
C PRO A 43 -4.87 1.31 -3.59
N GLY A 44 -5.41 2.46 -3.19
CA GLY A 44 -6.39 2.58 -2.13
C GLY A 44 -7.50 3.52 -2.55
N VAL A 45 -8.75 3.09 -2.43
CA VAL A 45 -9.92 3.94 -2.65
C VAL A 45 -10.73 4.03 -1.36
N ILE A 46 -11.26 5.20 -1.08
CA ILE A 46 -12.22 5.44 0.00
C ILE A 46 -13.56 5.67 -0.66
N GLU A 47 -14.52 4.81 -0.36
CA GLU A 47 -15.85 4.83 -0.96
C GLU A 47 -16.90 5.25 0.08
N ASP A 48 -17.83 6.11 -0.33
CA ASP A 48 -19.04 6.40 0.42
C ASP A 48 -20.23 5.69 -0.25
N LEU A 49 -20.64 4.58 0.34
CA LEU A 49 -21.72 3.75 -0.19
C LEU A 49 -23.11 4.40 -0.06
N SER A 50 -23.25 5.47 0.73
CA SER A 50 -24.49 6.25 0.79
C SER A 50 -24.72 7.09 -0.46
N ARG A 51 -23.66 7.32 -1.26
CA ARG A 51 -23.73 8.09 -2.50
C ARG A 51 -24.16 7.24 -3.69
N ALA A 52 -24.70 7.93 -4.69
CA ALA A 52 -25.10 7.32 -5.96
C ALA A 52 -23.89 6.69 -6.67
N PRO A 53 -24.06 5.57 -7.41
CA PRO A 53 -23.04 5.05 -8.30
C PRO A 53 -22.50 6.16 -9.23
N GLY A 54 -21.19 6.22 -9.48
CA GLY A 54 -20.58 7.32 -10.23
C GLY A 54 -20.07 8.49 -9.37
N SER A 55 -20.32 8.46 -8.06
CA SER A 55 -19.92 9.51 -7.10
C SER A 55 -19.49 8.94 -5.75
N ARG A 56 -19.11 7.67 -5.72
CA ARG A 56 -18.81 6.98 -4.47
C ARG A 56 -17.37 7.18 -4.04
N ILE A 57 -16.44 7.37 -4.98
CA ILE A 57 -15.04 7.55 -4.63
C ILE A 57 -14.83 8.94 -4.03
N GLN A 58 -14.45 8.97 -2.75
CA GLN A 58 -14.19 10.20 -1.99
C GLN A 58 -12.71 10.44 -1.76
N GLY A 59 -11.89 9.41 -1.86
CA GLY A 59 -10.44 9.50 -1.74
C GLY A 59 -9.75 8.43 -2.57
N PHE A 60 -8.58 8.77 -3.09
CA PHE A 60 -7.79 7.88 -3.93
C PHE A 60 -6.30 8.06 -3.67
N GLY A 61 -5.64 6.96 -3.29
CA GLY A 61 -4.21 6.86 -3.10
C GLY A 61 -3.60 5.83 -4.06
N PHE A 62 -2.38 6.08 -4.51
CA PHE A 62 -1.67 5.16 -5.39
C PHE A 62 -0.19 5.13 -5.05
N THR A 63 0.26 4.02 -4.45
CA THR A 63 1.67 3.80 -4.11
C THR A 63 2.30 2.75 -5.03
N VAL A 64 3.57 2.95 -5.39
CA VAL A 64 4.36 1.98 -6.13
C VAL A 64 5.67 1.63 -5.41
N VAL A 65 6.11 0.39 -5.52
CA VAL A 65 7.50 -0.01 -5.26
C VAL A 65 8.33 0.35 -6.48
N LEU A 66 9.41 1.08 -6.25
CA LEU A 66 10.36 1.46 -7.29
C LEU A 66 11.54 0.46 -7.34
N PRO A 67 12.08 0.13 -8.53
CA PRO A 67 13.32 -0.61 -8.64
C PRO A 67 14.46 0.12 -7.90
N THR A 68 15.31 -0.64 -7.21
CA THR A 68 16.40 -0.11 -6.38
C THR A 68 17.26 0.91 -7.13
N ALA A 69 17.75 0.54 -8.32
CA ALA A 69 18.60 1.41 -9.13
C ALA A 69 17.89 2.71 -9.55
N TRP A 70 16.61 2.64 -9.89
CA TRP A 70 15.82 3.81 -10.26
C TRP A 70 15.62 4.73 -9.06
N ALA A 71 15.27 4.15 -7.89
CA ALA A 71 15.07 4.90 -6.66
C ALA A 71 16.37 5.56 -6.16
N ASP A 72 17.51 4.89 -6.29
CA ASP A 72 18.82 5.43 -5.93
C ASP A 72 19.25 6.56 -6.87
N ALA A 73 19.01 6.41 -8.18
CA ALA A 73 19.26 7.48 -9.15
C ALA A 73 18.39 8.71 -8.87
N TYR A 74 17.09 8.51 -8.59
CA TYR A 74 16.18 9.60 -8.24
C TYR A 74 16.59 10.29 -6.92
N ALA A 75 16.98 9.53 -5.90
CA ALA A 75 17.44 10.10 -4.64
C ALA A 75 18.71 10.96 -4.79
N ALA A 76 19.58 10.62 -5.75
CA ALA A 76 20.80 11.39 -6.04
C ALA A 76 20.53 12.68 -6.83
N ALA A 77 19.48 12.68 -7.66
CA ALA A 77 19.11 13.82 -8.49
C ALA A 77 17.57 13.95 -8.57
N PRO A 78 16.92 14.42 -7.49
CA PRO A 78 15.47 14.51 -7.42
C PRO A 78 14.98 15.61 -8.38
N SER A 79 13.87 15.33 -9.07
CA SER A 79 13.25 16.27 -10.02
C SER A 79 11.74 16.35 -9.80
N PRO A 80 11.11 17.51 -10.01
CA PRO A 80 9.72 17.73 -9.64
C PRO A 80 8.74 16.95 -10.51
N PHE A 81 7.54 16.72 -9.97
CA PHE A 81 6.44 16.01 -10.62
C PHE A 81 6.72 14.53 -10.90
N ILE A 82 7.40 13.87 -9.97
CA ILE A 82 7.83 12.49 -10.08
C ILE A 82 6.69 11.52 -10.36
N ALA A 83 5.49 11.83 -9.86
CA ALA A 83 4.32 11.00 -10.06
C ALA A 83 4.01 10.74 -11.54
N TRP A 84 3.90 11.80 -12.34
CA TRP A 84 3.62 11.62 -13.77
C TRP A 84 4.87 11.24 -14.57
N GLN A 85 6.07 11.56 -14.08
CA GLN A 85 7.31 11.02 -14.67
C GLN A 85 7.36 9.48 -14.57
N VAL A 86 6.94 8.93 -13.43
CA VAL A 86 6.78 7.48 -13.23
C VAL A 86 5.72 6.93 -14.19
N TYR A 87 4.54 7.55 -14.28
CA TYR A 87 3.50 7.11 -15.23
C TYR A 87 3.97 7.12 -16.68
N ARG A 88 4.66 8.18 -17.11
CA ARG A 88 5.25 8.27 -18.45
C ARG A 88 6.27 7.16 -18.68
N SER A 89 7.17 6.93 -17.73
CA SER A 89 8.20 5.90 -17.84
C SER A 89 7.61 4.49 -17.93
N LEU A 90 6.50 4.22 -17.24
CA LEU A 90 5.77 2.96 -17.33
C LEU A 90 5.13 2.78 -18.72
N LEU A 91 4.46 3.80 -19.24
CA LEU A 91 3.83 3.76 -20.57
C LEU A 91 4.84 3.56 -21.71
N GLU A 92 6.01 4.17 -21.59
CA GLU A 92 7.09 4.05 -22.57
C GLU A 92 7.94 2.79 -22.39
N GLY A 93 7.66 1.96 -21.36
CA GLY A 93 8.44 0.76 -21.05
C GLY A 93 9.85 1.04 -20.52
N ARG A 94 10.16 2.29 -20.14
CA ARG A 94 11.46 2.69 -19.55
C ARG A 94 11.58 2.31 -18.08
N LEU A 95 10.44 2.12 -17.40
CA LEU A 95 10.38 1.64 -16.02
C LEU A 95 9.67 0.28 -15.99
N ARG A 96 10.37 -0.74 -15.50
CA ARG A 96 9.78 -2.04 -15.15
C ARG A 96 9.59 -2.09 -13.64
N LEU A 97 8.36 -2.27 -13.18
CA LEU A 97 8.11 -2.47 -11.75
C LEU A 97 8.66 -3.82 -11.29
N PRO A 98 9.10 -3.95 -10.02
CA PRO A 98 9.65 -5.19 -9.53
C PRO A 98 8.59 -6.28 -9.37
N ASP A 99 8.98 -7.53 -9.61
CA ASP A 99 8.10 -8.69 -9.43
C ASP A 99 8.10 -9.21 -7.98
N GLU A 100 7.29 -10.24 -7.69
CA GLU A 100 7.13 -10.78 -6.33
C GLU A 100 8.46 -11.30 -5.76
N HIS A 101 9.32 -11.85 -6.63
CA HIS A 101 10.61 -12.40 -6.22
C HIS A 101 11.61 -11.29 -5.87
N GLU A 102 11.66 -10.24 -6.69
CA GLU A 102 12.46 -9.05 -6.39
C GLU A 102 12.02 -8.36 -5.11
N ILE A 103 10.71 -8.16 -4.92
CA ILE A 103 10.17 -7.59 -3.68
C ILE A 103 10.51 -8.49 -2.49
N GLY A 104 10.40 -9.82 -2.64
CA GLY A 104 10.74 -10.78 -1.60
C GLY A 104 12.20 -10.71 -1.16
N ARG A 105 13.13 -10.63 -2.11
CA ARG A 105 14.56 -10.46 -1.84
C ARG A 105 14.87 -9.13 -1.18
N ALA A 106 14.25 -8.05 -1.66
CA ALA A 106 14.43 -6.73 -1.05
C ALA A 106 13.88 -6.71 0.38
N ASN A 107 12.74 -7.34 0.64
CA ASN A 107 12.21 -7.47 2.00
C ASN A 107 13.16 -8.24 2.93
N ALA A 108 13.82 -9.29 2.44
CA ALA A 108 14.80 -10.05 3.23
C ALA A 108 16.19 -9.37 3.34
N GLY A 109 16.49 -8.41 2.47
CA GLY A 109 17.79 -7.75 2.35
C GLY A 109 17.76 -6.28 2.76
N GLU A 110 18.06 -5.39 1.82
CA GLU A 110 18.25 -3.95 2.08
C GLU A 110 16.96 -3.17 2.32
N GLY A 111 15.82 -3.72 1.88
CA GLY A 111 14.51 -3.08 1.93
C GLY A 111 14.10 -2.38 0.63
N LEU A 112 12.84 -1.93 0.62
CA LEU A 112 12.14 -1.39 -0.54
C LEU A 112 12.17 0.14 -0.54
N SER A 113 12.19 0.74 -1.73
CA SER A 113 11.88 2.15 -1.91
C SER A 113 10.48 2.27 -2.49
N MET A 114 9.62 3.02 -1.81
CA MET A 114 8.22 3.22 -2.22
C MET A 114 7.94 4.70 -2.44
N MET A 115 7.04 4.98 -3.38
CA MET A 115 6.58 6.32 -3.70
C MET A 115 5.06 6.34 -3.73
N VAL A 116 4.45 7.22 -2.94
CA VAL A 116 3.06 7.62 -3.10
C VAL A 116 3.01 8.55 -4.31
N LEU A 117 2.52 8.05 -5.44
CA LEU A 117 2.38 8.86 -6.66
C LEU A 117 1.35 9.96 -6.46
N HIS A 118 0.31 9.69 -5.69
CA HIS A 118 -0.62 10.70 -5.20
C HIS A 118 -1.50 10.12 -4.11
N TYR A 119 -1.98 11.00 -3.23
CA TYR A 119 -3.17 10.80 -2.43
C TYR A 119 -3.98 12.09 -2.50
N ALA A 120 -5.29 11.96 -2.70
CA ALA A 120 -6.21 13.08 -2.62
C ALA A 120 -7.59 12.61 -2.15
N GLN A 121 -8.34 13.56 -1.61
CA GLN A 121 -9.74 13.39 -1.22
C GLN A 121 -10.55 14.60 -1.69
N LEU A 122 -11.84 14.39 -1.94
CA LEU A 122 -12.73 15.43 -2.48
C LEU A 122 -13.05 16.51 -1.45
N GLU A 123 -13.45 16.10 -0.24
CA GLU A 123 -13.72 17.02 0.87
C GLU A 123 -12.43 17.26 1.67
N ARG A 124 -12.03 18.51 1.85
CA ARG A 124 -10.74 18.90 2.46
C ARG A 124 -10.90 19.92 3.59
N ASP A 125 -12.11 20.43 3.82
CA ASP A 125 -12.38 21.40 4.89
C ASP A 125 -12.34 20.70 6.26
N LEU A 126 -11.28 20.96 7.04
CA LEU A 126 -11.09 20.37 8.37
C LEU A 126 -12.17 20.79 9.39
N SER A 127 -13.02 21.78 9.08
CA SER A 127 -14.18 22.10 9.92
C SER A 127 -15.33 21.10 9.75
N GLN A 128 -15.34 20.33 8.64
CA GLN A 128 -16.36 19.32 8.38
C GLN A 128 -16.03 18.01 9.09
N PRO A 129 -16.93 17.43 9.91
CA PRO A 129 -16.74 16.12 10.52
C PRO A 129 -16.48 15.00 9.51
N TYR A 130 -17.03 15.13 8.31
CA TYR A 130 -16.83 14.17 7.23
C TYR A 130 -15.37 14.08 6.77
N THR A 131 -14.65 15.21 6.73
CA THR A 131 -13.22 15.26 6.40
C THR A 131 -12.40 14.39 7.34
N HIS A 132 -12.71 14.45 8.63
CA HIS A 132 -12.05 13.62 9.64
C HIS A 132 -12.33 12.14 9.41
N ASN A 133 -13.55 11.76 9.06
CA ASN A 133 -13.88 10.37 8.72
C ASN A 133 -13.08 9.87 7.51
N LEU A 134 -12.96 10.68 6.46
CA LEU A 134 -12.15 10.36 5.28
C LEU A 134 -10.67 10.20 5.65
N LEU A 135 -10.12 11.13 6.43
CA LEU A 135 -8.74 11.05 6.90
C LEU A 135 -8.51 9.80 7.74
N HIS A 136 -9.39 9.49 8.71
CA HIS A 136 -9.27 8.27 9.51
C HIS A 136 -9.26 7.00 8.64
N ALA A 137 -10.17 6.89 7.67
CA ALA A 137 -10.19 5.77 6.73
C ALA A 137 -8.90 5.70 5.88
N ALA A 138 -8.39 6.85 5.43
CA ALA A 138 -7.15 6.94 4.67
C ALA A 138 -5.95 6.43 5.48
N LEU A 139 -5.85 6.82 6.75
CA LEU A 139 -4.77 6.39 7.64
C LEU A 139 -4.83 4.90 7.96
N GLU A 140 -6.02 4.34 8.13
CA GLU A 140 -6.20 2.90 8.31
C GLU A 140 -5.74 2.11 7.09
N ILE A 141 -6.19 2.53 5.89
CA ILE A 141 -5.74 1.92 4.63
C ILE A 141 -4.23 2.08 4.48
N PHE A 142 -3.69 3.27 4.75
CA PHE A 142 -2.26 3.55 4.65
C PHE A 142 -1.43 2.58 5.50
N ARG A 143 -1.80 2.39 6.77
CA ARG A 143 -1.08 1.48 7.68
C ARG A 143 -1.17 0.03 7.22
N ILE A 144 -2.34 -0.42 6.79
CA ILE A 144 -2.54 -1.81 6.36
C ILE A 144 -1.84 -2.09 5.04
N VAL A 145 -1.81 -1.14 4.11
CA VAL A 145 -1.25 -1.36 2.76
C VAL A 145 0.28 -1.31 2.79
N HIS A 146 0.89 -0.42 3.57
CA HIS A 146 2.34 -0.25 3.60
C HIS A 146 3.03 -1.01 4.76
N GLY A 147 2.31 -1.35 5.83
CA GLY A 147 2.89 -2.03 6.99
C GLY A 147 3.42 -3.44 6.69
N GLY A 148 4.44 -3.86 7.44
CA GLY A 148 5.05 -5.20 7.32
C GLY A 148 6.11 -5.34 6.23
N TYR A 149 6.16 -4.43 5.26
CA TYR A 149 7.27 -4.36 4.32
C TYR A 149 8.55 -3.88 5.01
N ARG A 150 9.71 -4.38 4.56
CA ARG A 150 10.99 -3.81 4.99
C ARG A 150 11.24 -2.55 4.18
N ILE A 151 10.73 -1.42 4.64
CA ILE A 151 10.89 -0.16 3.91
C ILE A 151 12.28 0.44 4.21
N ARG A 152 12.98 0.81 3.13
CA ARG A 152 14.26 1.55 3.13
C ARG A 152 14.02 3.04 2.91
N ARG A 153 13.13 3.41 1.99
CA ARG A 153 12.70 4.79 1.72
C ARG A 153 11.22 4.85 1.38
N PHE A 154 10.55 5.89 1.85
CA PHE A 154 9.16 6.17 1.56
C PHE A 154 9.01 7.64 1.21
N TRP A 155 8.49 7.93 0.02
CA TRP A 155 8.39 9.30 -0.49
C TRP A 155 6.98 9.65 -0.95
N GLN A 156 6.70 10.94 -0.95
CA GLN A 156 5.51 11.55 -1.54
C GLN A 156 5.85 12.98 -1.95
N GLU A 157 5.36 13.41 -3.10
CA GLU A 157 5.33 14.83 -3.43
C GLU A 157 4.05 15.49 -2.92
N GLY A 158 4.16 16.76 -2.54
CA GLY A 158 3.02 17.62 -2.25
C GLY A 158 3.34 19.08 -2.54
N ALA A 159 2.30 19.89 -2.66
CA ALA A 159 2.39 21.32 -2.90
C ALA A 159 1.30 22.07 -2.12
N GLY A 160 1.54 23.34 -1.82
CA GLY A 160 0.58 24.25 -1.22
C GLY A 160 -0.18 23.67 -0.02
N GLU A 161 -1.48 23.47 -0.18
CA GLU A 161 -2.39 23.00 0.88
C GLU A 161 -2.14 21.56 1.37
N ASP A 162 -1.38 20.74 0.63
CA ASP A 162 -1.05 19.37 1.06
C ASP A 162 0.11 19.34 2.08
N LEU A 163 0.92 20.40 2.17
CA LEU A 163 2.12 20.42 3.00
C LEU A 163 1.83 20.25 4.50
N PRO A 164 0.82 20.92 5.11
CA PRO A 164 0.48 20.69 6.51
C PRO A 164 0.06 19.24 6.79
N PHE A 165 -0.61 18.58 5.84
CA PHE A 165 -0.98 17.18 5.94
C PHE A 165 0.26 16.28 5.89
N LEU A 166 1.20 16.50 4.96
CA LEU A 166 2.44 15.73 4.91
C LEU A 166 3.27 15.90 6.20
N GLN A 167 3.35 17.12 6.71
CA GLN A 167 4.04 17.39 7.96
C GLN A 167 3.38 16.68 9.16
N SER A 168 2.05 16.69 9.26
CA SER A 168 1.33 16.03 10.37
C SER A 168 1.46 14.50 10.31
N MET A 169 1.58 13.93 9.12
CA MET A 169 1.88 12.51 8.88
C MET A 169 3.28 12.09 9.32
N GLY A 170 4.16 13.05 9.66
CA GLY A 170 5.53 12.82 10.12
C GLY A 170 6.58 12.74 9.02
N TYR A 171 6.26 13.18 7.80
CA TYR A 171 7.24 13.29 6.75
C TYR A 171 8.28 14.39 7.05
N LEU A 172 9.50 14.20 6.53
CA LEU A 172 10.52 15.24 6.47
C LEU A 172 10.70 15.68 5.02
N GLN A 173 10.86 16.98 4.79
CA GLN A 173 11.20 17.50 3.47
C GLN A 173 12.58 16.99 3.05
N GLN A 174 12.65 16.36 1.88
CA GLN A 174 13.86 15.78 1.28
C GLN A 174 14.44 16.69 0.18
N SER A 175 13.59 17.44 -0.52
CA SER A 175 14.00 18.39 -1.56
C SER A 175 12.94 19.47 -1.77
N ASP A 176 13.40 20.69 -2.02
CA ASP A 176 12.59 21.81 -2.53
C ASP A 176 12.70 21.98 -4.06
N TYR A 177 13.47 21.10 -4.72
CA TYR A 177 13.83 21.19 -6.13
C TYR A 177 14.40 22.55 -6.56
N ALA A 178 15.15 23.26 -5.70
CA ALA A 178 15.69 24.59 -6.03
C ALA A 178 16.48 24.65 -7.36
N GLY A 179 17.08 23.54 -7.81
CA GLY A 179 17.79 23.42 -9.09
C GLY A 179 16.91 23.20 -10.33
N HIS A 180 15.60 23.06 -10.18
CA HIS A 180 14.63 22.80 -11.25
C HIS A 180 13.57 23.91 -11.29
N PRO A 181 13.88 25.08 -11.88
CA PRO A 181 12.89 26.14 -12.00
C PRO A 181 11.69 25.67 -12.82
N ILE A 182 10.49 25.86 -12.28
CA ILE A 182 9.23 25.59 -12.97
C ILE A 182 8.69 26.93 -13.48
N GLU A 183 8.67 27.09 -14.79
CA GLU A 183 8.19 28.30 -15.44
C GLU A 183 6.68 28.49 -15.18
N GLY A 184 6.27 29.71 -14.86
CA GLY A 184 4.85 30.03 -14.65
C GLY A 184 4.28 29.64 -13.27
N MET A 185 5.07 29.03 -12.38
CA MET A 185 4.59 28.59 -11.05
C MET A 185 5.21 29.41 -9.90
N HIS A 186 4.36 29.91 -9.01
CA HIS A 186 4.80 30.66 -7.83
C HIS A 186 5.61 29.74 -6.89
N PRO A 187 6.68 30.20 -6.21
CA PRO A 187 7.47 29.37 -5.31
C PRO A 187 6.66 28.57 -4.27
N ASP A 188 5.62 29.18 -3.70
CA ASP A 188 4.74 28.53 -2.70
C ASP A 188 3.81 27.46 -3.29
N GLU A 189 3.63 27.45 -4.62
CA GLU A 189 2.83 26.47 -5.35
C GLU A 189 3.69 25.31 -5.87
N ARG A 190 5.02 25.40 -5.73
CA ARG A 190 5.93 24.38 -6.26
C ARG A 190 5.79 23.08 -5.48
N PRO A 191 5.81 21.93 -6.18
CA PRO A 191 5.92 20.65 -5.51
C PRO A 191 7.22 20.59 -4.73
N THR A 192 7.20 19.90 -3.61
CA THR A 192 8.38 19.56 -2.81
C THR A 192 8.36 18.07 -2.51
N LEU A 193 9.54 17.48 -2.39
CA LEU A 193 9.67 16.06 -2.05
C LEU A 193 9.66 15.88 -0.54
N TRP A 194 8.77 15.04 -0.05
CA TRP A 194 8.65 14.65 1.34
C TRP A 194 8.89 13.16 1.48
N GLY A 195 9.45 12.74 2.61
CA GLY A 195 9.79 11.34 2.80
C GLY A 195 10.45 11.03 4.14
N LEU A 196 10.73 9.75 4.32
CA LEU A 196 11.66 9.24 5.32
C LEU A 196 12.54 8.17 4.70
N THR A 197 13.78 8.09 5.19
CA THR A 197 14.59 6.87 5.11
C THR A 197 14.40 6.03 6.35
N ARG A 198 14.76 4.75 6.29
CA ARG A 198 14.75 3.85 7.45
C ARG A 198 15.65 4.36 8.58
N GLU A 199 16.75 5.02 8.25
CA GLU A 199 17.64 5.62 9.23
C GLU A 199 16.97 6.80 9.95
N GLN A 200 16.35 7.71 9.18
CA GLN A 200 15.59 8.84 9.75
C GLN A 200 14.43 8.36 10.62
N ALA A 201 13.68 7.35 10.18
CA ALA A 201 12.57 6.79 10.96
C ALA A 201 13.02 6.18 12.31
N ARG A 202 14.23 5.61 12.39
CA ARG A 202 14.81 5.07 13.64
C ARG A 202 15.20 6.15 14.65
N GLN A 203 15.39 7.39 14.19
CA GLN A 203 15.69 8.53 15.05
C GLN A 203 14.43 9.23 15.59
N GLN A 204 13.25 8.80 15.15
CA GLN A 204 11.96 9.32 15.59
C GLN A 204 11.30 8.39 16.61
N LEU A 205 10.65 8.99 17.60
CA LEU A 205 9.76 8.25 18.50
C LEU A 205 8.57 7.68 17.71
N PRO A 206 7.99 6.54 18.17
CA PRO A 206 6.69 6.11 17.70
C PRO A 206 5.64 7.22 17.88
N GLY A 207 4.76 7.42 16.89
CA GLY A 207 3.66 8.39 17.02
C GLY A 207 3.09 8.91 15.70
N THR A 208 3.88 8.91 14.62
CA THR A 208 3.43 9.37 13.30
C THR A 208 3.20 8.20 12.34
N ASP A 209 2.22 8.32 11.45
CA ASP A 209 1.80 7.24 10.55
C ASP A 209 2.92 6.80 9.61
N VAL A 210 3.69 7.75 9.04
CA VAL A 210 4.79 7.42 8.12
C VAL A 210 5.92 6.72 8.84
N ARG A 211 6.24 7.11 10.09
CA ARG A 211 7.26 6.42 10.86
C ARG A 211 6.84 4.98 11.18
N MET A 212 5.56 4.74 11.47
CA MET A 212 5.06 3.43 11.87
C MET A 212 5.25 2.35 10.79
N ILE A 213 5.15 2.71 9.50
CA ILE A 213 5.32 1.73 8.40
C ILE A 213 6.77 1.26 8.20
N PHE A 214 7.75 1.90 8.85
CA PHE A 214 9.14 1.41 8.86
C PHE A 214 9.37 0.26 9.85
N GLU A 215 8.42 -0.01 10.74
CA GLU A 215 8.49 -1.17 11.62
C GLU A 215 8.44 -2.46 10.81
N HIS A 216 9.41 -3.33 11.06
CA HIS A 216 9.54 -4.57 10.32
C HIS A 216 10.29 -5.62 11.14
N HIS A 217 9.72 -6.81 11.16
CA HIS A 217 10.35 -8.03 11.65
C HIS A 217 10.33 -9.06 10.51
N PRO A 218 11.32 -9.96 10.43
CA PRO A 218 11.23 -11.10 9.53
C PRO A 218 9.94 -11.90 9.81
N PRO A 219 9.24 -12.41 8.77
CA PRO A 219 8.07 -13.25 8.97
C PRO A 219 8.47 -14.53 9.72
N ARG A 220 7.67 -14.90 10.72
CA ARG A 220 7.93 -16.03 11.62
C ARG A 220 7.56 -17.34 10.95
N PHE A 221 6.38 -17.41 10.32
CA PHE A 221 5.84 -18.68 9.84
C PHE A 221 6.25 -19.01 8.38
N GLY A 222 6.67 -18.00 7.62
CA GLY A 222 7.20 -18.20 6.27
C GLY A 222 6.16 -18.75 5.28
N PHE A 223 4.91 -18.28 5.35
CA PHE A 223 3.82 -18.73 4.49
C PHE A 223 4.18 -18.69 3.00
N THR A 224 3.69 -19.67 2.23
CA THR A 224 3.88 -19.73 0.77
C THR A 224 3.18 -18.56 0.06
N PRO A 225 3.55 -18.20 -1.19
CA PRO A 225 2.90 -17.11 -1.93
C PRO A 225 1.36 -17.19 -1.97
N THR A 226 0.81 -18.39 -2.20
CA THR A 226 -0.65 -18.59 -2.21
C THR A 226 -1.28 -18.41 -0.84
N GLN A 227 -0.63 -18.89 0.22
CA GLN A 227 -1.11 -18.71 1.60
C GLN A 227 -1.07 -17.24 2.02
N ARG A 228 -0.01 -16.50 1.65
CA ARG A 228 0.07 -15.04 1.91
C ARG A 228 -1.04 -14.28 1.21
N ARG A 229 -1.33 -14.58 -0.05
CA ARG A 229 -2.46 -13.98 -0.79
C ARG A 229 -3.80 -14.30 -0.12
N LEU A 230 -4.01 -15.54 0.32
CA LEU A 230 -5.20 -15.94 1.05
C LEU A 230 -5.35 -15.15 2.36
N LEU A 231 -4.31 -15.11 3.18
CA LEU A 231 -4.30 -14.40 4.47
C LEU A 231 -4.48 -12.89 4.26
N GLY A 232 -3.78 -12.28 3.31
CA GLY A 232 -3.85 -10.85 3.01
C GLY A 232 -5.22 -10.37 2.57
N ARG A 233 -6.06 -11.25 2.02
CA ARG A 233 -7.48 -10.96 1.77
C ARG A 233 -8.36 -11.29 2.96
N ALA A 234 -8.12 -12.42 3.62
CA ALA A 234 -8.92 -12.87 4.75
C ALA A 234 -8.82 -11.95 5.98
N ILE A 235 -7.78 -11.11 6.12
CA ILE A 235 -7.72 -10.09 7.17
C ILE A 235 -8.83 -9.03 7.06
N PHE A 236 -9.43 -8.86 5.88
CA PHE A 236 -10.58 -7.98 5.62
C PHE A 236 -11.92 -8.71 5.69
N ASP A 237 -11.93 -9.93 6.25
CA ASP A 237 -13.13 -10.76 6.40
C ASP A 237 -13.84 -11.08 5.07
N ASP A 238 -13.08 -11.12 3.96
CA ASP A 238 -13.54 -11.63 2.66
C ASP A 238 -14.16 -13.03 2.83
N SER A 239 -15.34 -13.25 2.20
CA SER A 239 -16.05 -14.54 2.27
C SER A 239 -15.28 -15.64 1.52
N ASP A 240 -15.51 -16.90 1.85
CA ASP A 240 -14.83 -18.01 1.17
C ASP A 240 -15.19 -18.06 -0.33
N GLU A 241 -16.42 -17.68 -0.71
CA GLU A 241 -16.85 -17.57 -2.10
C GLU A 241 -16.05 -16.49 -2.85
N LEU A 242 -15.85 -15.33 -2.21
CA LEU A 242 -15.04 -14.24 -2.77
C LEU A 242 -13.58 -14.67 -2.88
N LEU A 243 -13.00 -15.25 -1.83
CA LEU A 243 -11.63 -15.77 -1.84
C LEU A 243 -11.43 -16.83 -2.93
N MET A 244 -12.40 -17.73 -3.14
CA MET A 244 -12.35 -18.75 -4.19
C MET A 244 -12.27 -18.12 -5.57
N ARG A 245 -13.18 -17.19 -5.86
CA ARG A 245 -13.24 -16.50 -7.15
C ARG A 245 -11.94 -15.77 -7.45
N GLU A 246 -11.47 -15.00 -6.48
CA GLU A 246 -10.37 -14.07 -6.68
C GLU A 246 -8.99 -14.73 -6.69
N LEU A 247 -8.84 -15.84 -5.95
CA LEU A 247 -7.59 -16.60 -5.93
C LEU A 247 -7.59 -17.75 -6.95
N GLY A 248 -8.69 -17.95 -7.69
CA GLY A 248 -8.85 -19.07 -8.62
C GLY A 248 -8.82 -20.44 -7.91
N LEU A 249 -9.33 -20.51 -6.68
CA LEU A 249 -9.31 -21.72 -5.85
C LEU A 249 -10.67 -22.40 -5.82
N THR A 250 -10.66 -23.73 -5.79
CA THR A 250 -11.87 -24.52 -5.48
C THR A 250 -12.12 -24.54 -3.97
N ALA A 251 -13.33 -24.94 -3.55
CA ALA A 251 -13.64 -25.13 -2.12
C ALA A 251 -12.68 -26.12 -1.43
N HIS A 252 -12.29 -27.18 -2.15
CA HIS A 252 -11.27 -28.11 -1.68
C HIS A 252 -9.88 -27.44 -1.61
N GLY A 253 -9.55 -26.60 -2.60
CA GLY A 253 -8.33 -25.80 -2.62
C GLY A 253 -8.20 -24.88 -1.40
N ILE A 254 -9.24 -24.12 -1.06
CA ILE A 254 -9.24 -23.26 0.14
C ILE A 254 -9.04 -24.08 1.43
N LYS A 255 -9.77 -25.20 1.59
CA LYS A 255 -9.61 -26.08 2.76
C LYS A 255 -8.17 -26.60 2.88
N LYS A 256 -7.54 -26.96 1.76
CA LYS A 256 -6.15 -27.40 1.71
C LYS A 256 -5.17 -26.28 2.10
N GLN A 257 -5.41 -25.05 1.64
CA GLN A 257 -4.57 -23.90 2.00
C GLN A 257 -4.65 -23.60 3.49
N TRP A 258 -5.86 -23.57 4.08
CA TRP A 258 -6.03 -23.37 5.52
C TRP A 258 -5.37 -24.46 6.36
N ARG A 259 -5.53 -25.73 5.97
CA ARG A 259 -4.84 -26.83 6.65
C ARG A 259 -3.32 -26.63 6.62
N GLY A 260 -2.74 -26.33 5.46
CA GLY A 260 -1.31 -26.07 5.34
C GLY A 260 -0.83 -24.83 6.10
N ILE A 261 -1.70 -23.85 6.35
CA ILE A 261 -1.40 -22.72 7.25
C ILE A 261 -1.35 -23.20 8.70
N TYR A 262 -2.33 -24.01 9.12
CA TYR A 262 -2.38 -24.56 10.48
C TYR A 262 -1.18 -25.43 10.77
N ASP A 263 -0.84 -26.35 9.87
CA ASP A 263 0.29 -27.25 10.01
C ASP A 263 1.59 -26.45 10.16
N ARG A 264 1.82 -25.44 9.29
CA ARG A 264 3.02 -24.60 9.35
C ARG A 264 3.13 -23.75 10.62
N VAL A 265 2.01 -23.27 11.15
CA VAL A 265 1.97 -22.55 12.43
C VAL A 265 2.31 -23.50 13.57
N GLU A 266 1.69 -24.68 13.61
CA GLU A 266 1.92 -25.71 14.62
C GLU A 266 3.37 -26.24 14.60
N ASP A 267 3.94 -26.43 13.40
CA ASP A 267 5.32 -26.87 13.21
C ASP A 267 6.34 -25.87 13.81
N HIS A 268 6.05 -24.57 13.74
CA HIS A 268 6.93 -23.52 14.24
C HIS A 268 6.60 -23.09 15.69
N ASP A 269 5.34 -23.23 16.11
CA ASP A 269 4.84 -22.85 17.43
C ASP A 269 3.72 -23.81 17.89
N PRO A 270 4.06 -24.99 18.44
CA PRO A 270 3.07 -25.98 18.89
C PRO A 270 2.13 -25.47 19.98
N GLY A 271 2.50 -24.39 20.69
CA GLY A 271 1.67 -23.77 21.71
C GLY A 271 0.70 -22.71 21.18
N PHE A 272 0.77 -22.36 19.90
CA PHE A 272 0.08 -21.18 19.35
C PHE A 272 -1.43 -21.23 19.54
N PHE A 273 -2.06 -22.39 19.35
CA PHE A 273 -3.52 -22.54 19.47
C PHE A 273 -4.03 -22.81 20.88
N GLY A 274 -3.12 -23.11 21.82
CA GLY A 274 -3.43 -23.54 23.19
C GLY A 274 -4.20 -24.86 23.29
N ASP A 275 -4.36 -25.36 24.52
CA ASP A 275 -5.05 -26.62 24.82
C ASP A 275 -6.57 -26.54 24.60
N ALA A 276 -7.15 -25.34 24.66
CA ALA A 276 -8.59 -25.12 24.46
C ALA A 276 -9.08 -25.45 23.04
N ALA A 277 -8.17 -25.51 22.05
CA ALA A 277 -8.49 -25.94 20.70
C ALA A 277 -8.58 -27.47 20.55
N ALA A 278 -8.18 -28.26 21.57
CA ALA A 278 -8.22 -29.73 21.53
C ALA A 278 -9.62 -30.30 21.82
N ASP A 279 -10.42 -29.63 22.65
CA ASP A 279 -11.74 -30.11 23.11
C ASP A 279 -12.93 -29.65 22.24
N ALA A 280 -12.66 -28.96 21.13
CA ALA A 280 -13.70 -28.47 20.22
C ALA A 280 -13.99 -29.46 19.08
N ASP A 281 -15.29 -29.64 18.78
CA ASP A 281 -15.77 -30.35 17.59
C ASP A 281 -15.06 -29.85 16.32
N GLU A 282 -14.73 -30.73 15.36
CA GLU A 282 -13.79 -30.44 14.26
C GLU A 282 -14.12 -29.16 13.48
N GLY A 283 -15.42 -28.90 13.26
CA GLY A 283 -15.91 -27.69 12.58
C GLY A 283 -15.74 -26.40 13.41
N ARG A 284 -15.88 -26.47 14.73
CA ARG A 284 -15.63 -25.34 15.65
C ARG A 284 -14.13 -25.07 15.80
N ARG A 285 -13.33 -26.14 15.86
CA ARG A 285 -11.86 -26.06 15.92
C ARG A 285 -11.27 -25.31 14.74
N GLY A 286 -11.72 -25.62 13.51
CA GLY A 286 -11.24 -24.94 12.31
C GLY A 286 -11.54 -23.44 12.27
N ARG A 287 -12.71 -23.02 12.76
CA ARG A 287 -13.09 -21.60 12.85
C ARG A 287 -12.27 -20.86 13.91
N GLU A 288 -12.01 -21.49 15.05
CA GLU A 288 -11.20 -20.92 16.13
C GLU A 288 -9.75 -20.71 15.68
N LYS A 289 -9.12 -21.74 15.08
CA LYS A 289 -7.76 -21.64 14.52
C LYS A 289 -7.64 -20.51 13.50
N ARG A 290 -8.60 -20.39 12.57
CA ARG A 290 -8.66 -19.29 11.59
C ARG A 290 -8.71 -17.93 12.29
N ARG A 291 -9.59 -17.76 13.28
CA ARG A 291 -9.74 -16.49 14.01
C ARG A 291 -8.44 -16.08 14.70
N GLN A 292 -7.76 -17.01 15.37
CA GLN A 292 -6.51 -16.73 16.07
C GLN A 292 -5.39 -16.34 15.10
N ILE A 293 -5.24 -17.06 13.98
CA ILE A 293 -4.26 -16.70 12.94
C ILE A 293 -4.55 -15.31 12.36
N LEU A 294 -5.81 -15.02 12.02
CA LEU A 294 -6.15 -13.70 11.47
C LEU A 294 -5.90 -12.57 12.48
N ALA A 295 -6.19 -12.79 13.77
CA ALA A 295 -5.87 -11.83 14.81
C ALA A 295 -4.36 -11.57 14.92
N TYR A 296 -3.53 -12.62 14.83
CA TYR A 296 -2.07 -12.51 14.80
C TYR A 296 -1.58 -11.77 13.56
N VAL A 297 -2.02 -12.17 12.37
CA VAL A 297 -1.57 -11.59 11.09
C VAL A 297 -1.92 -10.10 10.99
N ARG A 298 -3.07 -9.67 11.53
CA ARG A 298 -3.45 -8.25 11.60
C ARG A 298 -2.43 -7.40 12.39
N GLN A 299 -1.73 -8.01 13.35
CA GLN A 299 -0.67 -7.35 14.13
C GLN A 299 0.73 -7.56 13.54
N ARG A 300 0.88 -8.49 12.59
CA ARG A 300 2.14 -8.94 12.00
C ARG A 300 2.03 -9.01 10.48
N LEU A 301 1.85 -7.84 9.86
CA LEU A 301 1.64 -7.71 8.42
C LEU A 301 2.85 -8.23 7.60
N GLU A 302 4.03 -8.33 8.20
CA GLU A 302 5.22 -8.97 7.61
C GLU A 302 4.93 -10.40 7.12
N GLU A 303 4.02 -11.14 7.78
CA GLU A 303 3.65 -12.51 7.42
C GLU A 303 2.97 -12.62 6.05
N VAL A 304 2.31 -11.55 5.59
CA VAL A 304 1.60 -11.54 4.31
C VAL A 304 2.37 -10.83 3.21
N ARG A 305 3.57 -10.31 3.50
CA ARG A 305 4.41 -9.67 2.48
C ARG A 305 5.28 -10.68 1.74
N PRO A 306 5.64 -10.43 0.47
CA PRO A 306 6.62 -11.26 -0.22
C PRO A 306 7.91 -11.33 0.59
N TRP A 307 8.45 -12.54 0.77
CA TRP A 307 9.69 -12.77 1.51
C TRP A 307 10.48 -13.86 0.82
N ASN A 308 11.73 -13.54 0.47
CA ASN A 308 12.67 -14.51 -0.08
C ASN A 308 14.10 -14.22 0.43
N PRO A 309 14.58 -14.96 1.44
CA PRO A 309 15.93 -14.78 1.98
C PRO A 309 17.03 -15.47 1.15
N ALA A 310 16.68 -16.15 0.06
CA ALA A 310 17.59 -16.91 -0.81
C ALA A 310 17.96 -16.17 -2.10
#